data_AF-A0A374VM97-F1
#
_entry.id   AF-A0A374VM97-F1
#
_cell.length_a   1.000
_cell.length_b   1.000
_cell.length_c   1.000
_cell.angle_alpha   90.00
_cell.angle_beta   90.00
_cell.angle_gamma   90.00
#
_symmetry.space_group_name_H-M   'P 1'
#
loop_
_entity.id
_entity.type
_entity.pdbx_description
1 polymer ?
#
loop_
_entity_poly.entity_id
_entity_poly.type
_entity_poly.pdbx_seq_one_letter_code
_entity_poly.pdbx_strand_id
1 'polypeptide(L)'
;MGKQLIAVALIGFFFNVMMCSPLVANASSEENEWHTNYVYELEEIPLSEVSDSYIQSVHISHEAADRKNILSYDVSSDGSIIVTLKENTIHVYNSDLSLRYRIDTTYNATIIGFWQEDEVIVKFNRGNTALGLDEYGSIVSAYYFEYSVNNAIVEARLEKEREESIGDYTYCLEKKTMLTRMDSQGDEEVVYKNNHAARNVLLFLLSVVTFLSIMAIIIVVKVILPTKRRLKNMNQNF
;
A
#
# COMPACT_ATOMS: atom_id res chain seq x y z
N MET A 1 21.85 3.51 -40.33
CA MET A 1 21.17 2.52 -39.45
C MET A 1 21.61 2.58 -37.98
N GLY A 2 22.85 2.97 -37.62
CA GLY A 2 23.29 3.02 -36.21
C GLY A 2 22.52 3.99 -35.29
N LYS A 3 22.08 5.14 -35.80
CA LYS A 3 21.38 6.16 -34.98
C LYS A 3 19.99 5.72 -34.48
N GLN A 4 19.25 4.93 -35.25
CA GLN A 4 17.93 4.42 -34.84
C GLN A 4 18.03 3.30 -33.80
N LEU A 5 19.08 2.47 -33.87
CA LEU A 5 19.30 1.41 -32.88
C LEU A 5 19.70 1.98 -31.52
N ILE A 6 20.52 3.05 -31.53
CA ILE A 6 20.91 3.78 -30.32
C ILE A 6 19.69 4.49 -29.71
N ALA A 7 18.82 5.09 -30.52
CA ALA A 7 17.59 5.71 -30.03
C ALA A 7 16.65 4.71 -29.36
N VAL A 8 16.46 3.51 -29.94
CA VAL A 8 15.61 2.46 -29.34
C VAL A 8 16.23 1.88 -28.07
N ALA A 9 17.55 1.69 -28.04
CA ALA A 9 18.27 1.24 -26.84
C ALA A 9 18.23 2.29 -25.72
N LEU A 10 18.37 3.58 -26.05
CA LEU A 10 18.27 4.67 -25.09
C LEU A 10 16.83 4.82 -24.56
N ILE A 11 15.81 4.77 -25.42
CA ILE A 11 14.41 4.83 -24.98
C ILE A 11 14.07 3.63 -24.08
N GLY A 12 14.55 2.43 -24.44
CA GLY A 12 14.39 1.23 -23.60
C GLY A 12 15.14 1.33 -22.27
N PHE A 13 16.34 1.90 -22.25
CA PHE A 13 17.13 2.12 -21.04
C PHE A 13 16.50 3.21 -20.14
N PHE A 14 16.01 4.31 -20.71
CA PHE A 14 15.31 5.35 -19.97
C PHE A 14 13.99 4.84 -19.38
N PHE A 15 13.22 4.03 -20.11
CA PHE A 15 12.03 3.39 -19.54
C PHE A 15 12.38 2.41 -18.41
N ASN A 16 13.50 1.69 -18.50
CA ASN A 16 13.95 0.78 -17.44
C ASN A 16 14.43 1.53 -16.19
N VAL A 17 15.26 2.57 -16.35
CA VAL A 17 15.81 3.37 -15.25
C VAL A 17 14.72 4.23 -14.57
N MET A 18 13.77 4.76 -15.35
CA MET A 18 12.67 5.58 -14.82
C MET A 18 11.60 4.72 -14.12
N MET A 19 11.44 3.45 -14.50
CA MET A 19 10.57 2.49 -13.80
C MET A 19 11.24 1.77 -12.61
N CYS A 20 12.58 1.78 -12.52
CA CYS A 20 13.33 1.19 -11.39
C CYS A 20 13.60 2.17 -10.23
N SER A 21 13.13 3.42 -10.30
CA SER A 21 13.41 4.46 -9.30
C SER A 21 12.15 4.81 -8.49
N PRO A 22 11.62 3.87 -7.70
CA PRO A 22 11.65 4.11 -6.26
C PRO A 22 11.89 2.80 -5.50
N LEU A 23 13.13 2.31 -5.47
CA LEU A 23 13.49 1.16 -4.64
C LEU A 23 14.78 1.34 -3.84
N VAL A 24 15.39 2.54 -3.86
CA VAL A 24 16.59 2.81 -3.06
C VAL A 24 16.53 4.23 -2.51
N ALA A 25 15.95 4.35 -1.32
CA ALA A 25 16.26 5.40 -0.34
C ALA A 25 15.80 4.91 1.04
N ASN A 26 16.45 3.86 1.57
CA ASN A 26 16.44 3.63 3.01
C ASN A 26 17.41 4.64 3.62
N ALA A 27 16.88 5.75 4.12
CA ALA A 27 17.54 6.54 5.14
C ALA A 27 16.97 6.05 6.48
N SER A 28 17.80 5.32 7.23
CA SER A 28 17.57 5.06 8.64
C SER A 28 17.44 6.39 9.36
N SER A 29 16.33 6.62 10.06
CA SER A 29 16.25 7.68 11.08
C SER A 29 16.02 7.06 12.44
N GLU A 30 16.71 7.64 13.41
CA GLU A 30 16.94 7.18 14.76
C GLU A 30 15.65 6.88 15.52
N GLU A 31 15.74 5.85 16.37
CA GLU A 31 14.79 5.49 17.41
C GLU A 31 14.45 6.73 18.24
N ASN A 32 13.17 7.10 18.23
CA ASN A 32 12.58 7.70 19.41
C ASN A 32 11.41 6.80 19.81
N GLU A 33 11.51 6.25 21.01
CA GLU A 33 10.42 5.60 21.73
C GLU A 33 9.29 6.61 21.92
N TRP A 34 8.15 6.38 21.26
CA TRP A 34 6.92 7.11 21.55
C TRP A 34 5.83 6.09 21.84
N HIS A 35 5.48 6.02 23.13
CA HIS A 35 4.43 5.15 23.64
C HIS A 35 3.07 5.46 23.01
N THR A 36 2.31 4.39 22.86
CA THR A 36 1.11 4.21 22.05
C THR A 36 -0.11 4.47 22.93
N ASN A 37 -0.83 5.56 22.62
CA ASN A 37 -2.25 5.82 22.90
C ASN A 37 -2.50 7.31 22.61
N TYR A 38 -2.56 7.67 21.33
CA TYR A 38 -3.00 9.01 20.95
C TYR A 38 -4.52 9.05 21.11
N VAL A 39 -5.01 9.67 22.18
CA VAL A 39 -6.42 10.06 22.27
C VAL A 39 -6.58 11.26 21.36
N TYR A 40 -7.35 11.10 20.28
CA TYR A 40 -7.70 12.25 19.45
C TYR A 40 -8.73 13.07 20.21
N GLU A 41 -8.42 14.35 20.45
CA GLU A 41 -9.44 15.31 20.87
C GLU A 41 -10.30 15.61 19.62
N LEU A 42 -11.39 14.85 19.51
CA LEU A 42 -12.37 14.97 18.44
C LEU A 42 -13.59 15.73 18.98
N GLU A 43 -14.00 16.77 18.27
CA GLU A 43 -15.26 17.45 18.56
C GLU A 43 -16.38 16.75 17.78
N GLU A 44 -17.33 16.14 18.48
CA GLU A 44 -18.50 15.54 17.83
C GLU A 44 -19.38 16.64 17.22
N ILE A 45 -19.81 16.44 15.97
CA ILE A 45 -20.70 17.33 15.24
C ILE A 45 -21.97 16.59 14.80
N PRO A 46 -23.12 17.27 14.65
CA PRO A 46 -24.32 16.64 14.15
C PRO A 46 -24.11 16.06 12.74
N LEU A 47 -24.57 14.82 12.50
CA LEU A 47 -24.52 14.19 11.17
C LEU A 47 -25.19 15.03 10.07
N SER A 48 -26.18 15.86 10.43
CA SER A 48 -26.84 16.79 9.51
C SER A 48 -25.93 17.90 8.97
N GLU A 49 -24.79 18.15 9.61
CA GLU A 49 -23.77 19.10 9.13
C GLU A 49 -22.81 18.46 8.13
N VAL A 50 -22.82 17.13 8.00
CA VAL A 50 -22.01 16.41 7.02
C VAL A 50 -22.76 16.34 5.71
N SER A 51 -22.08 16.67 4.60
CA SER A 51 -22.70 16.61 3.28
C SER A 51 -23.09 15.19 2.89
N ASP A 52 -24.29 15.02 2.32
CA ASP A 52 -24.77 13.72 1.83
C ASP A 52 -23.79 13.02 0.89
N SER A 53 -23.10 13.77 0.02
CA SER A 53 -22.12 13.21 -0.92
C SER A 53 -20.93 12.55 -0.21
N TYR A 54 -20.54 13.08 0.95
CA TYR A 54 -19.47 12.54 1.77
C TYR A 54 -19.92 11.26 2.47
N ILE A 55 -21.12 11.24 3.05
CA ILE A 55 -21.73 10.03 3.64
C ILE A 55 -21.89 8.94 2.57
N GLN A 56 -22.46 9.28 1.40
CA GLN A 56 -22.68 8.36 0.29
C GLN A 56 -21.39 7.87 -0.38
N SER A 57 -20.25 8.52 -0.12
CA SER A 57 -18.96 8.09 -0.65
C SER A 57 -18.39 6.87 0.07
N VAL A 58 -18.94 6.52 1.25
CA VAL A 58 -18.53 5.39 2.07
C VAL A 58 -19.41 4.19 1.76
N HIS A 59 -18.79 3.08 1.38
CA HIS A 59 -19.47 1.84 1.01
C HIS A 59 -18.99 0.69 1.89
N ILE A 60 -19.95 -0.02 2.49
CA ILE A 60 -19.67 -1.16 3.38
C ILE A 60 -19.88 -2.46 2.61
N SER A 61 -18.96 -3.40 2.81
CA SER A 61 -19.06 -4.76 2.30
C SER A 61 -18.50 -5.74 3.33
N HIS A 62 -18.82 -7.03 3.19
CA HIS A 62 -18.38 -8.08 4.12
C HIS A 62 -17.42 -9.07 3.45
N GLU A 63 -16.86 -8.67 2.31
CA GLU A 63 -15.92 -9.48 1.53
C GLU A 63 -14.52 -8.85 1.59
N ALA A 64 -13.50 -9.69 1.74
CA ALA A 64 -12.11 -9.21 1.80
C ALA A 64 -11.60 -8.76 0.41
N ALA A 65 -10.76 -7.73 0.39
CA ALA A 65 -9.95 -7.33 -0.77
C ALA A 65 -8.44 -7.62 -0.54
N ASP A 66 -7.98 -8.80 -0.96
CA ASP A 66 -6.63 -9.30 -0.58
C ASP A 66 -5.51 -8.89 -1.55
N ARG A 67 -5.65 -7.72 -2.19
CA ARG A 67 -4.80 -7.33 -3.33
C ARG A 67 -4.08 -6.00 -3.16
N LYS A 68 -4.23 -5.34 -2.02
CA LYS A 68 -3.81 -3.95 -1.81
C LYS A 68 -2.70 -3.89 -0.76
N ASN A 69 -1.75 -2.99 -0.94
CA ASN A 69 -0.72 -2.77 0.08
C ASN A 69 -1.32 -2.04 1.27
N ILE A 70 -0.77 -2.29 2.46
CA ILE A 70 -1.15 -1.61 3.69
C ILE A 70 -0.60 -0.18 3.67
N LEU A 71 -1.40 0.78 4.10
CA LEU A 71 -1.00 2.15 4.38
C LEU A 71 -0.68 2.32 5.87
N SER A 72 -1.59 1.87 6.73
CA SER A 72 -1.47 1.88 8.18
C SER A 72 -2.34 0.79 8.79
N TYR A 73 -2.15 0.55 10.09
CA TYR A 73 -3.08 -0.24 10.90
C TYR A 73 -3.29 0.44 12.25
N ASP A 74 -4.34 0.04 12.95
CA ASP A 74 -4.63 0.42 14.33
C ASP A 74 -5.28 -0.76 15.05
N VAL A 75 -5.09 -0.86 16.36
CA VAL A 75 -5.64 -1.97 17.17
C VAL A 75 -6.36 -1.37 18.37
N SER A 76 -7.60 -1.80 18.59
CA SER A 76 -8.41 -1.39 19.73
C SER A 76 -8.01 -2.14 20.99
N SER A 77 -8.51 -1.68 22.14
CA SER A 77 -8.20 -2.28 23.43
C SER A 77 -8.65 -3.74 23.58
N ASP A 78 -9.68 -4.16 22.85
CA ASP A 78 -10.19 -5.54 22.79
C ASP A 78 -9.42 -6.43 21.79
N GLY A 79 -8.43 -5.87 21.08
CA GLY A 79 -7.64 -6.57 20.07
C GLY A 79 -8.27 -6.61 18.68
N SER A 80 -9.40 -5.94 18.44
CA SER A 80 -9.95 -5.74 17.09
C SER A 80 -9.02 -4.83 16.26
N ILE A 81 -8.98 -5.04 14.94
CA ILE A 81 -7.90 -4.49 14.10
C ILE A 81 -8.48 -3.73 12.92
N ILE A 82 -8.02 -2.49 12.72
CA ILE A 82 -8.23 -1.73 11.50
C ILE A 82 -6.98 -1.87 10.64
N VAL A 83 -7.15 -2.25 9.38
CA VAL A 83 -6.08 -2.24 8.37
C VAL A 83 -6.49 -1.30 7.24
N THR A 84 -5.85 -0.13 7.18
CA THR A 84 -6.04 0.82 6.08
C THR A 84 -5.16 0.39 4.91
N LEU A 85 -5.76 0.18 3.75
CA LEU A 85 -5.11 -0.26 2.52
C LEU A 85 -5.01 0.89 1.50
N LYS A 86 -4.09 0.76 0.55
CA LYS A 86 -4.02 1.64 -0.63
C LYS A 86 -5.33 1.59 -1.42
N GLU A 87 -5.52 2.58 -2.30
CA GLU A 87 -6.72 2.67 -3.15
C GLU A 87 -8.01 2.73 -2.32
N ASN A 88 -7.94 3.46 -1.20
CA ASN A 88 -9.06 3.89 -0.40
C ASN A 88 -9.97 2.76 0.11
N THR A 89 -9.35 1.73 0.68
CA THR A 89 -10.04 0.62 1.33
C THR A 89 -9.57 0.47 2.77
N ILE A 90 -10.48 0.18 3.70
CA ILE A 90 -10.17 -0.20 5.08
C ILE A 90 -10.79 -1.55 5.35
N HIS A 91 -10.03 -2.47 5.95
CA HIS A 91 -10.58 -3.71 6.51
C HIS A 91 -10.68 -3.56 8.03
N VAL A 92 -11.77 -4.05 8.61
CA VAL A 92 -11.98 -4.12 10.05
C VAL A 92 -12.10 -5.59 10.42
N TYR A 93 -11.27 -6.04 11.34
CA TYR A 93 -11.23 -7.42 11.83
C TYR A 93 -11.60 -7.47 13.30
N ASN A 94 -12.26 -8.56 13.68
CA ASN A 94 -12.41 -8.95 15.06
C ASN A 94 -11.05 -9.39 15.66
N SER A 95 -11.00 -9.49 16.99
CA SER A 95 -9.83 -10.01 17.70
C SER A 95 -9.51 -11.48 17.39
N ASP A 96 -10.46 -12.24 16.83
CA ASP A 96 -10.23 -13.60 16.31
C ASP A 96 -9.75 -13.63 14.84
N LEU A 97 -9.40 -12.45 14.28
CA LEU A 97 -8.98 -12.24 12.90
C LEU A 97 -10.05 -12.48 11.84
N SER A 98 -11.30 -12.77 12.22
CA SER A 98 -12.40 -12.79 11.26
C SER A 98 -12.68 -11.39 10.73
N LEU A 99 -12.89 -11.26 9.42
CA LEU A 99 -13.28 -9.99 8.82
C LEU A 99 -14.67 -9.60 9.33
N ARG A 100 -14.76 -8.43 9.98
CA ARG A 100 -16.02 -7.83 10.43
C ARG A 100 -16.71 -7.16 9.26
N TYR A 101 -16.04 -6.18 8.64
CA TYR A 101 -16.47 -5.55 7.40
C TYR A 101 -15.30 -4.83 6.72
N ARG A 102 -15.56 -4.39 5.50
CA ARG A 102 -14.67 -3.59 4.67
C ARG A 102 -15.37 -2.30 4.28
N ILE A 103 -14.63 -1.20 4.36
CA ILE A 103 -15.03 0.12 3.89
C ILE A 103 -14.28 0.41 2.59
N ASP A 104 -15.00 0.69 1.52
CA ASP A 104 -14.44 1.28 0.30
C ASP A 104 -14.96 2.70 0.15
N THR A 105 -14.14 3.59 -0.40
CA THR A 105 -14.61 4.94 -0.69
C THR A 105 -14.42 5.33 -2.15
N THR A 106 -15.40 6.06 -2.70
CA THR A 106 -15.34 6.62 -4.05
C THR A 106 -14.74 8.03 -4.08
N TYR A 107 -14.48 8.60 -2.90
CA TYR A 107 -13.89 9.93 -2.78
C TYR A 107 -12.43 9.92 -3.22
N ASN A 108 -12.02 10.90 -4.02
CA ASN A 108 -10.65 11.00 -4.54
C ASN A 108 -9.69 11.62 -3.49
N ALA A 109 -9.58 10.97 -2.35
CA ALA A 109 -8.63 11.31 -1.29
C ALA A 109 -8.18 10.05 -0.57
N THR A 110 -6.95 10.04 -0.07
CA THR A 110 -6.47 8.98 0.82
C THR A 110 -7.35 8.92 2.05
N ILE A 111 -7.83 7.72 2.39
CA ILE A 111 -8.58 7.48 3.63
C ILE A 111 -7.67 6.94 4.71
N ILE A 112 -8.06 7.19 5.95
CA ILE A 112 -7.34 6.80 7.15
C ILE A 112 -8.39 6.27 8.11
N GLY A 113 -8.17 5.04 8.57
CA GLY A 113 -8.97 4.40 9.60
C GLY A 113 -8.19 4.31 10.92
N PHE A 114 -8.86 4.60 12.02
CA PHE A 114 -8.32 4.43 13.38
C PHE A 114 -9.44 4.18 14.39
N TRP A 115 -9.10 3.63 15.54
CA TRP A 115 -10.04 3.41 16.62
C TRP A 115 -10.16 4.65 17.50
N GLN A 116 -11.39 4.98 17.88
CA GLN A 116 -11.70 5.91 18.96
C GLN A 116 -12.72 5.21 19.85
N GLU A 117 -12.29 4.84 21.06
CA GLU A 117 -13.10 4.00 21.95
C GLU A 117 -13.56 2.71 21.23
N ASP A 118 -14.86 2.53 21.04
CA ASP A 118 -15.46 1.37 20.37
C ASP A 118 -15.84 1.65 18.90
N GLU A 119 -15.58 2.86 18.39
CA GLU A 119 -15.94 3.28 17.03
C GLU A 119 -14.76 3.17 16.06
N VAL A 120 -15.07 2.76 14.83
CA VAL A 120 -14.13 2.89 13.70
C VAL A 120 -14.27 4.28 13.12
N ILE A 121 -13.24 5.10 13.29
CA ILE A 121 -13.20 6.44 12.72
C ILE A 121 -12.59 6.40 11.33
N VAL A 122 -13.31 6.95 10.36
CA VAL A 122 -12.88 7.10 8.96
C VAL A 122 -12.71 8.57 8.65
N LYS A 123 -11.47 8.97 8.31
CA LYS A 123 -11.11 10.33 7.92
C LYS A 123 -10.51 10.34 6.51
N PHE A 124 -10.93 11.29 5.69
CA PHE A 124 -10.21 11.61 4.45
C PHE A 124 -9.06 12.57 4.76
N ASN A 125 -7.86 12.30 4.25
CA ASN A 125 -6.64 13.02 4.61
C ASN A 125 -6.77 14.55 4.46
N ARG A 126 -7.47 15.01 3.43
CA ARG A 126 -7.62 16.45 3.11
C ARG A 126 -8.85 17.13 3.74
N GLY A 127 -9.73 16.38 4.39
CA GLY A 127 -10.94 16.91 5.03
C GLY A 127 -10.77 17.13 6.54
N ASN A 128 -11.63 17.98 7.10
CA ASN A 128 -11.73 18.26 8.54
C ASN A 128 -12.90 17.50 9.18
N THR A 129 -13.52 16.61 8.43
CA THR A 129 -14.61 15.78 8.91
C THR A 129 -14.13 14.35 8.95
N ALA A 130 -14.54 13.61 9.98
CA ALA A 130 -14.44 12.18 10.07
C ALA A 130 -15.81 11.59 10.41
N LEU A 131 -16.02 10.32 10.07
CA LEU A 131 -17.23 9.56 10.42
C LEU A 131 -16.85 8.48 11.41
N GLY A 132 -17.65 8.29 12.45
CA GLY A 132 -17.58 7.11 13.29
C GLY A 132 -18.58 6.06 12.84
N LEU A 133 -18.10 4.83 12.75
CA LEU A 133 -18.88 3.66 12.38
C LEU A 133 -18.94 2.69 13.55
N ASP A 134 -20.12 2.10 13.74
CA ASP A 134 -20.35 1.06 14.74
C ASP A 134 -19.77 -0.31 14.33
N GLU A 135 -19.95 -1.31 15.18
CA GLU A 135 -19.52 -2.70 14.94
C GLU A 135 -20.14 -3.36 13.71
N TYR A 136 -21.21 -2.81 13.14
CA TYR A 136 -21.85 -3.31 11.91
C TYR A 136 -21.47 -2.50 10.67
N GLY A 137 -20.63 -1.47 10.83
CA GLY A 137 -20.25 -0.55 9.76
C GLY A 137 -21.32 0.51 9.47
N SER A 138 -22.30 0.72 10.36
CA SER A 138 -23.27 1.81 10.22
C SER A 138 -22.64 3.12 10.67
N ILE A 139 -22.84 4.19 9.90
CA ILE A 139 -22.39 5.54 10.30
C ILE A 139 -23.30 6.02 11.43
N VAL A 140 -22.73 6.24 12.62
CA VAL A 140 -23.46 6.61 13.84
C VAL A 140 -23.10 8.00 14.35
N SER A 141 -21.90 8.48 14.04
CA SER A 141 -21.35 9.73 14.55
C SER A 141 -20.54 10.46 13.48
N ALA A 142 -20.35 11.76 13.69
CA ALA A 142 -19.46 12.58 12.88
C ALA A 142 -18.62 13.47 13.78
N TYR A 143 -17.38 13.71 13.35
CA TYR A 143 -16.42 14.47 14.13
C TYR A 143 -15.77 15.56 13.29
N TYR A 144 -15.57 16.71 13.90
CA TYR A 144 -14.68 17.74 13.41
C TYR A 144 -13.24 17.45 13.84
N PHE A 145 -12.32 17.61 12.89
CA PHE A 145 -10.91 17.25 13.02
C PHE A 145 -10.07 18.50 12.76
N GLU A 146 -9.58 19.13 13.83
CA GLU A 146 -8.79 20.36 13.70
C GLU A 146 -7.42 20.07 13.05
N TYR A 147 -7.09 20.87 12.02
CA TYR A 147 -6.05 20.54 11.03
C TYR A 147 -4.60 20.55 11.56
N SER A 148 -4.33 21.24 12.67
CA SER A 148 -2.97 21.64 13.06
C SER A 148 -2.21 20.59 13.88
N VAL A 149 -2.88 19.79 14.70
CA VAL A 149 -2.25 18.80 15.60
C VAL A 149 -2.45 17.37 15.09
N ASN A 150 -3.65 17.06 14.60
CA ASN A 150 -4.06 15.69 14.41
C ASN A 150 -3.58 15.08 13.07
N ASN A 151 -3.26 15.89 12.05
CA ASN A 151 -2.68 15.38 10.80
C ASN A 151 -1.24 14.88 10.97
N ALA A 152 -0.42 15.51 11.81
CA ALA A 152 0.95 15.06 12.05
C ALA A 152 0.98 13.67 12.73
N ILE A 153 0.06 13.42 13.67
CA ILE A 153 -0.11 12.13 14.34
C ILE A 153 -0.54 11.06 13.33
N VAL A 154 -1.47 11.42 12.44
CA VAL A 154 -1.98 10.55 11.39
C VAL A 154 -0.91 10.24 10.34
N GLU A 155 -0.14 11.24 9.89
CA GLU A 155 1.00 11.05 8.98
C GLU A 155 2.09 10.19 9.62
N ALA A 156 2.40 10.41 10.90
CA ALA A 156 3.35 9.57 11.64
C ALA A 156 2.90 8.09 11.75
N ARG A 157 1.58 7.81 11.76
CA ARG A 157 1.03 6.45 11.71
C ARG A 157 1.15 5.81 10.31
N LEU A 158 1.14 6.61 9.24
CA LEU A 158 1.25 6.12 7.85
C LEU A 158 2.68 5.78 7.44
N GLU A 159 3.69 6.38 8.09
CA GLU A 159 5.07 6.33 7.58
C GLU A 159 5.93 5.19 8.12
N LYS A 160 5.57 4.51 9.22
CA LYS A 160 6.47 3.54 9.87
C LYS A 160 6.14 2.07 9.58
N GLU A 161 7.16 1.29 9.23
CA GLU A 161 7.16 -0.15 9.53
C GLU A 161 7.22 -0.27 11.05
N ARG A 162 6.17 -0.82 11.66
CA ARG A 162 6.02 -0.88 13.12
C ARG A 162 5.93 -2.32 13.57
N GLU A 163 6.79 -2.64 14.52
CA GLU A 163 6.53 -3.66 15.53
C GLU A 163 5.88 -2.96 16.73
N GLU A 164 4.67 -3.35 17.11
CA GLU A 164 3.92 -2.70 18.19
C GLU A 164 3.30 -3.76 19.09
N SER A 165 3.58 -3.69 20.40
CA SER A 165 2.99 -4.60 21.38
C SER A 165 1.75 -3.99 22.01
N ILE A 166 0.61 -4.65 21.84
CA ILE A 166 -0.70 -4.21 22.31
C ILE A 166 -1.40 -5.41 22.96
N GLY A 167 -1.69 -5.28 24.25
CA GLY A 167 -2.19 -6.40 25.04
C GLY A 167 -1.19 -7.56 25.07
N ASP A 168 -1.67 -8.76 24.75
CA ASP A 168 -0.88 -9.99 24.76
C ASP A 168 -0.17 -10.30 23.42
N TYR A 169 -0.31 -9.41 22.43
CA TYR A 169 0.21 -9.61 21.07
C TYR A 169 1.20 -8.54 20.65
N THR A 170 2.16 -8.94 19.83
CA THR A 170 3.06 -8.06 19.10
C THR A 170 2.70 -8.09 17.61
N TYR A 171 2.35 -6.93 17.05
CA TYR A 171 1.96 -6.75 15.67
C TYR A 171 3.16 -6.33 14.82
N CYS A 172 3.40 -7.01 13.70
CA CYS A 172 4.52 -6.74 12.81
C CYS A 172 4.03 -6.40 11.40
N LEU A 173 4.39 -5.20 10.92
CA LEU A 173 4.11 -4.75 9.55
C LEU A 173 5.30 -4.98 8.63
N GLU A 174 5.22 -5.99 7.77
CA GLU A 174 6.28 -6.33 6.82
C GLU A 174 6.09 -5.65 5.47
N LYS A 175 6.99 -4.71 5.14
CA LYS A 175 7.10 -4.06 3.81
C LYS A 175 5.78 -3.50 3.28
N LYS A 176 4.85 -3.15 4.18
CA LYS A 176 3.49 -2.70 3.82
C LYS A 176 2.71 -3.72 2.97
N THR A 177 3.04 -4.99 3.04
CA THR A 177 2.40 -6.06 2.26
C THR A 177 1.78 -7.16 3.12
N MET A 178 2.24 -7.30 4.36
CA MET A 178 1.72 -8.28 5.30
C MET A 178 1.69 -7.68 6.69
N LEU A 179 0.62 -7.93 7.43
CA LEU A 179 0.51 -7.64 8.85
C LEU A 179 0.34 -8.98 9.55
N THR A 180 1.22 -9.27 10.50
CA THR A 180 1.14 -10.44 11.36
C THR A 180 1.01 -10.01 12.81
N ARG A 181 0.51 -10.91 13.64
CA ARG A 181 0.56 -10.77 15.09
C ARG A 181 1.23 -12.00 15.67
N MET A 182 1.97 -11.82 16.75
CA MET A 182 2.68 -12.87 17.46
C MET A 182 2.28 -12.82 18.92
N ASP A 183 1.97 -13.98 19.51
CA ASP A 183 1.68 -14.06 20.93
C ASP A 183 2.95 -14.17 21.79
N SER A 184 2.78 -14.19 23.11
CA SER A 184 3.90 -14.35 24.06
C SER A 184 4.67 -15.68 23.96
N GLN A 185 4.09 -16.71 23.31
CA GLN A 185 4.75 -18.00 23.06
C GLN A 185 5.54 -18.00 21.75
N GLY A 186 5.37 -16.97 20.92
CA GLY A 186 5.99 -16.87 19.61
C GLY A 186 5.15 -17.47 18.48
N ASP A 187 3.88 -17.81 18.74
CA ASP A 187 2.97 -18.29 17.70
C ASP A 187 2.50 -17.10 16.85
N GLU A 188 2.84 -17.16 15.55
CA GLU A 188 2.56 -16.09 14.59
C GLU A 188 1.31 -16.38 13.75
N GLU A 189 0.41 -15.41 13.69
CA GLU A 189 -0.80 -15.44 12.87
C GLU A 189 -0.82 -14.29 11.86
N VAL A 190 -1.30 -14.59 10.65
CA VAL A 190 -1.42 -13.60 9.58
C VAL A 190 -2.76 -12.87 9.69
N VAL A 191 -2.70 -11.56 9.98
CA VAL A 191 -3.89 -10.68 10.02
C VAL A 191 -4.30 -10.30 8.60
N TYR A 192 -3.35 -9.85 7.79
CA TYR A 192 -3.58 -9.49 6.40
C TYR A 192 -2.37 -9.81 5.55
N LYS A 193 -2.60 -10.24 4.30
CA LYS A 193 -1.56 -10.47 3.32
C LYS A 193 -2.00 -10.05 1.94
N ASN A 194 -1.23 -9.17 1.32
CA ASN A 194 -1.37 -8.88 -0.10
C ASN A 194 -0.82 -10.05 -0.93
N ASN A 195 -1.70 -10.95 -1.34
CA ASN A 195 -1.35 -12.14 -2.13
C ASN A 195 -0.83 -11.80 -3.54
N HIS A 196 -0.94 -10.56 -4.00
CA HIS A 196 -0.52 -10.12 -5.33
C HIS A 196 0.84 -9.44 -5.40
N ALA A 197 1.42 -9.01 -4.27
CA ALA A 197 2.72 -8.35 -4.28
C ALA A 197 3.81 -9.22 -4.94
N ALA A 198 3.87 -10.51 -4.57
CA ALA A 198 4.79 -11.48 -5.17
C ALA A 198 4.48 -11.76 -6.65
N ARG A 199 3.19 -11.81 -7.02
CA ARG A 199 2.77 -12.03 -8.42
C ARG A 199 3.17 -10.89 -9.34
N ASN A 200 3.01 -9.65 -8.88
CA ASN A 200 3.36 -8.47 -9.67
C ASN A 200 4.89 -8.37 -9.88
N VAL A 201 5.68 -8.71 -8.87
CA VAL A 201 7.14 -8.83 -8.98
C VAL A 201 7.53 -9.93 -9.98
N LEU A 202 6.88 -11.10 -9.92
CA LEU A 202 7.12 -12.19 -10.87
C LEU A 202 6.80 -11.79 -12.32
N LEU A 203 5.64 -11.17 -12.55
CA LEU A 203 5.24 -10.69 -13.88
C LEU A 203 6.21 -9.63 -14.41
N PHE A 204 6.68 -8.74 -13.55
CA PHE A 204 7.70 -7.75 -13.90
C PHE A 204 9.02 -8.43 -14.31
N LEU A 205 9.55 -9.34 -13.49
CA LEU A 205 10.76 -10.12 -13.81
C LEU A 205 10.63 -10.87 -15.14
N LEU A 206 9.47 -11.52 -15.37
CA LEU A 206 9.20 -12.24 -16.63
C LEU A 206 9.23 -11.28 -17.84
N SER A 207 8.67 -10.07 -17.68
CA SER A 207 8.67 -9.05 -18.73
C SER A 207 10.09 -8.58 -19.09
N VAL A 208 10.95 -8.39 -18.07
CA VAL A 208 12.36 -7.99 -18.25
C VAL A 208 13.14 -9.09 -18.99
N VAL A 209 12.99 -10.35 -18.57
CA VAL A 209 13.65 -11.49 -19.23
C VAL A 209 13.20 -11.61 -20.68
N THR A 210 11.90 -11.46 -20.95
CA THR A 210 11.35 -11.53 -22.31
C THR A 210 11.89 -10.40 -23.19
N PHE A 211 11.96 -9.18 -22.66
CA PHE A 211 12.51 -8.03 -23.37
C PHE A 211 14.00 -8.23 -23.72
N LEU A 212 14.82 -8.67 -22.75
CA LEU A 212 16.24 -8.96 -22.97
C LEU A 212 16.43 -10.07 -24.02
N SER A 213 15.58 -11.09 -24.00
CA SER A 213 15.61 -12.18 -24.97
C SER A 213 15.31 -11.69 -26.39
N ILE A 214 14.28 -10.83 -26.57
CA ILE A 214 13.95 -10.22 -27.85
C ILE A 214 15.11 -9.34 -28.35
N MET A 215 15.71 -8.54 -27.47
CA MET A 215 16.87 -7.71 -27.82
C MET A 215 18.07 -8.54 -28.27
N ALA A 216 18.36 -9.65 -27.57
CA ALA A 216 19.42 -10.58 -27.96
C ALA A 216 19.17 -11.17 -29.35
N ILE A 217 17.93 -11.60 -29.64
CA ILE A 217 17.54 -12.11 -30.97
C ILE A 217 17.72 -11.03 -32.05
N ILE A 218 17.30 -9.79 -31.79
CA ILE A 218 17.47 -8.68 -32.72
C ILE A 218 18.95 -8.42 -33.02
N ILE A 219 19.82 -8.44 -31.99
CA ILE A 219 21.27 -8.28 -32.17
C ILE A 219 21.83 -9.42 -33.02
N VAL A 220 21.46 -10.67 -32.74
CA VAL A 220 21.93 -11.83 -33.52
C VAL A 220 21.49 -11.73 -34.98
N VAL A 221 20.22 -11.43 -35.24
CA VAL A 221 19.63 -11.43 -36.58
C VAL A 221 20.03 -10.20 -37.39
N LYS A 222 20.06 -9.01 -36.79
CA LYS A 222 20.31 -7.76 -37.53
C LYS A 222 21.76 -7.29 -37.48
N VAL A 223 22.57 -7.74 -36.52
CA VAL A 223 23.96 -7.31 -36.40
C VAL A 223 24.91 -8.47 -36.70
N ILE A 224 24.82 -9.57 -35.97
CA ILE A 224 25.83 -10.64 -36.06
C ILE A 224 25.73 -11.40 -37.40
N LEU A 225 24.54 -11.88 -37.77
CA LEU A 225 24.31 -12.66 -39.00
C LEU A 225 24.70 -11.90 -40.29
N PRO A 226 24.30 -10.62 -40.50
CA PRO A 226 24.68 -9.86 -41.68
C PRO A 226 26.18 -9.57 -41.72
N THR A 227 26.80 -9.30 -40.57
CA THR A 227 28.25 -9.04 -40.48
C THR A 227 29.04 -10.31 -40.81
N LYS A 228 28.63 -11.48 -40.31
CA LYS A 228 29.22 -12.78 -40.67
C LYS A 228 29.06 -13.09 -42.16
N ARG A 229 27.90 -12.82 -42.77
CA ARG A 229 27.69 -12.99 -44.22
C ARG A 229 28.60 -12.08 -45.04
N ARG A 230 28.74 -10.81 -44.66
CA ARG A 230 29.65 -9.87 -45.33
C ARG A 230 31.11 -10.31 -45.25
N LEU A 231 31.57 -10.71 -44.07
CA LEU A 231 32.94 -11.23 -43.87
C LEU A 231 33.21 -12.49 -44.70
N LYS A 232 32.25 -13.43 -44.75
CA LYS A 232 32.38 -14.64 -45.58
C LYS A 232 32.47 -14.32 -47.09
N ASN A 233 31.66 -13.39 -47.57
CA ASN A 233 31.69 -12.97 -48.98
C ASN A 233 32.98 -12.23 -49.33
N MET A 234 33.58 -11.48 -48.40
CA MET A 234 34.87 -10.82 -48.62
C MET A 234 36.02 -11.84 -48.72
N ASN A 235 36.03 -12.89 -47.90
CA ASN A 235 37.05 -13.95 -47.95
C ASN A 235 36.94 -14.89 -49.17
N GLN A 236 35.84 -14.86 -49.95
CA GLN A 236 35.71 -15.65 -51.18
C GLN A 236 36.14 -14.89 -52.45
N ASN A 237 36.38 -13.59 -52.35
CA ASN A 237 36.80 -12.73 -53.47
C ASN A 237 38.32 -12.40 -53.42
N PHE A 238 39.06 -13.05 -52.53
CA PHE A 238 40.52 -13.08 -52.47
C PHE A 238 41.00 -14.50 -52.77
#